data_AF-A0A7D7VCS3-F1
#
_entry.id   AF-A0A7D7VCS3-F1
#
_cell.length_a   1.000
_cell.length_b   1.000
_cell.length_c   1.000
_cell.angle_alpha   90.00
_cell.angle_beta   90.00
_cell.angle_gamma   90.00
#
_symmetry.space_group_name_H-M   'P 1'
#
loop_
_entity.id
_entity.type
_entity.pdbx_description
1 polymer ?
#
loop_
_entity_poly.entity_id
_entity_poly.type
_entity_poly.pdbx_seq_one_letter_code
_entity_poly.pdbx_strand_id
1 'polypeptide(L)'
;MTTLNYMPREEYRKNLSVHSEVYNVIKARYDKESPDQSFTKWVSSYLLVNLEKDEFLTQYAPYISKIGIHDNVLTLKDSKKNKYVEIRMKNGLLQSNDDNPIYLQYALALPEIVALKS
;
A
#
# COMPACT_ATOMS: atom_id res chain seq x y z
N MET A 1 -47.64 1.60 14.43
CA MET A 1 -46.76 2.80 14.43
C MET A 1 -45.36 2.33 14.71
N THR A 2 -44.53 2.19 13.67
CA THR A 2 -43.14 1.72 13.81
C THR A 2 -42.27 2.95 14.06
N THR A 3 -41.71 3.06 15.27
CA THR A 3 -40.78 4.12 15.60
C THR A 3 -39.49 3.93 14.79
N LEU A 4 -39.24 4.86 13.87
CA LEU A 4 -37.91 5.03 13.27
C LEU A 4 -36.98 5.44 14.41
N ASN A 5 -36.17 4.50 14.90
CA ASN A 5 -35.09 4.81 15.81
C ASN A 5 -34.11 5.72 15.07
N TYR A 6 -34.18 7.02 15.37
CA TYR A 6 -33.20 8.00 14.93
C TYR A 6 -31.89 7.69 15.64
N MET A 7 -31.03 6.91 14.99
CA MET A 7 -29.69 6.64 15.47
C MET A 7 -28.81 7.89 15.29
N PRO A 8 -28.14 8.41 16.33
CA PRO A 8 -27.30 9.59 16.22
C PRO A 8 -26.11 9.33 15.30
N ARG A 9 -25.90 10.20 14.30
CA ARG A 9 -24.76 10.12 13.34
C ARG A 9 -23.37 10.19 14.00
N GLU A 10 -23.28 10.56 15.27
CA GLU A 10 -22.03 10.88 15.96
C GLU A 10 -21.21 9.65 16.36
N GLU A 11 -21.82 8.48 16.58
CA GLU A 11 -21.10 7.31 17.12
C GLU A 11 -20.07 6.70 16.15
N TYR A 12 -20.16 6.98 14.84
CA TYR A 12 -19.32 6.35 13.80
C TYR A 12 -18.18 7.23 13.28
N ARG A 13 -18.17 8.54 13.57
CA ARG A 13 -17.17 9.45 13.01
C ARG A 13 -16.07 9.71 14.02
N LYS A 14 -14.89 9.14 13.77
CA LYS A 14 -13.66 9.48 14.49
C LYS A 14 -12.92 10.58 13.73
N ASN A 15 -12.38 11.55 14.46
CA ASN A 15 -11.52 12.57 13.89
C ASN A 15 -10.08 12.08 13.88
N LEU A 16 -9.41 12.19 12.73
CA LEU A 16 -7.98 11.93 12.58
C LEU A 16 -7.32 13.19 12.04
N SER A 17 -6.38 13.75 12.80
CA SER A 17 -5.52 14.82 12.29
C SER A 17 -4.40 14.21 11.45
N VAL A 18 -4.10 14.83 10.31
CA VAL A 18 -2.99 14.42 9.43
C VAL A 18 -2.06 15.60 9.21
N HIS A 19 -0.78 15.32 8.96
CA HIS A 19 0.18 16.37 8.59
C HIS A 19 -0.28 17.12 7.33
N SER A 20 -0.03 18.43 7.28
CA SER A 20 -0.44 19.29 6.17
C SER A 20 0.12 18.82 4.83
N GLU A 21 1.36 18.36 4.79
CA GLU A 21 1.99 17.80 3.60
C GLU A 21 1.23 16.58 3.06
N VAL A 22 0.87 15.64 3.95
CA VAL A 22 0.08 14.45 3.60
C VAL A 22 -1.30 14.86 3.10
N TYR A 23 -1.96 15.80 3.78
CA TYR A 23 -3.26 16.33 3.35
C TYR A 23 -3.18 16.90 1.93
N ASN A 24 -2.17 17.73 1.64
CA ASN A 24 -2.02 18.37 0.34
C ASN A 24 -1.83 17.35 -0.79
N VAL A 25 -1.02 16.30 -0.57
CA VAL A 25 -0.83 15.21 -1.54
C VAL A 25 -2.14 14.46 -1.81
N ILE A 26 -2.83 14.06 -0.74
CA ILE A 26 -4.12 13.35 -0.82
C ILE A 26 -5.18 14.20 -1.51
N LYS A 27 -5.23 15.50 -1.19
CA LYS A 27 -6.19 16.44 -1.76
C LYS A 27 -5.94 16.68 -3.24
N ALA A 28 -4.69 16.91 -3.64
CA ALA A 28 -4.32 17.05 -5.05
C ALA A 28 -4.69 15.81 -5.88
N ARG A 29 -4.50 14.62 -5.31
CA ARG A 29 -4.90 13.37 -5.96
C ARG A 29 -6.42 13.24 -6.09
N TYR A 30 -7.16 13.51 -5.02
CA TYR A 30 -8.62 13.49 -5.05
C TYR A 30 -9.19 14.46 -6.10
N ASP A 31 -8.69 15.70 -6.15
CA ASP A 31 -9.15 16.70 -7.10
C ASP A 31 -8.85 16.27 -8.55
N LYS A 32 -7.68 15.64 -8.78
CA LYS A 32 -7.31 15.07 -10.08
C LYS A 32 -8.21 13.89 -10.49
N GLU A 33 -8.52 12.98 -9.58
CA GLU A 33 -9.38 11.82 -9.86
C GLU A 33 -10.86 12.21 -10.00
N SER A 34 -11.27 13.33 -9.41
CA SER A 34 -12.65 13.85 -9.43
C SER A 34 -13.71 12.78 -9.16
N PRO A 35 -13.63 12.04 -8.04
CA PRO A 35 -14.51 10.90 -7.79
C PRO A 35 -15.92 11.34 -7.38
N ASP A 36 -16.93 10.52 -7.68
CA ASP A 36 -18.34 10.75 -7.33
C ASP A 36 -18.66 10.55 -5.82
N GLN A 37 -17.67 10.70 -4.95
CA GLN A 37 -17.81 10.53 -3.51
C GLN A 37 -17.12 11.65 -2.76
N SER A 38 -17.55 11.92 -1.52
CA SER A 38 -16.93 12.96 -0.69
C SER A 38 -15.46 12.65 -0.39
N PHE A 39 -14.68 13.71 -0.17
CA PHE A 39 -13.26 13.61 0.21
C PHE A 39 -13.03 12.66 1.39
N THR A 40 -13.81 12.80 2.47
CA THR A 40 -13.69 11.92 3.64
C THR A 40 -13.92 10.45 3.28
N LYS A 41 -14.96 10.14 2.48
CA LYS A 41 -15.26 8.77 2.10
C LYS A 41 -14.15 8.19 1.22
N TRP A 42 -13.68 8.97 0.26
CA TRP A 42 -12.56 8.58 -0.61
C TRP A 42 -11.28 8.28 0.19
N VAL A 43 -10.91 9.15 1.14
CA VAL A 43 -9.75 8.92 2.02
C VAL A 43 -9.93 7.68 2.87
N SER A 44 -11.10 7.48 3.47
CA SER A 44 -11.38 6.27 4.26
C SER A 44 -11.25 5.00 3.43
N SER A 45 -11.80 4.98 2.22
CA SER A 45 -11.66 3.84 1.30
C SER A 45 -10.20 3.62 0.88
N TYR A 46 -9.46 4.68 0.58
CA TYR A 46 -8.05 4.60 0.22
C TYR A 46 -7.21 3.99 1.36
N LEU A 47 -7.44 4.43 2.60
CA LEU A 47 -6.75 3.87 3.77
C LEU A 47 -7.08 2.39 3.97
N LEU A 48 -8.36 2.02 3.85
CA LEU A 48 -8.79 0.63 4.00
C LEU A 48 -8.11 -0.28 2.98
N VAL A 49 -8.07 0.10 1.70
CA VAL A 49 -7.43 -0.70 0.64
C VAL A 49 -5.93 -0.91 0.92
N ASN A 50 -5.24 0.08 1.49
CA ASN A 50 -3.82 -0.08 1.84
C ASN A 50 -3.64 -1.05 3.01
N LEU A 51 -4.50 -0.99 4.02
CA LEU A 51 -4.48 -1.95 5.14
C LEU A 51 -4.79 -3.38 4.67
N GLU A 52 -5.79 -3.55 3.80
CA GLU A 52 -6.13 -4.85 3.20
C GLU A 52 -4.99 -5.41 2.35
N LYS A 53 -4.26 -4.55 1.64
CA LYS A 53 -3.07 -4.95 0.87
C LYS A 53 -1.96 -5.47 1.80
N ASP A 54 -1.72 -4.80 2.93
CA ASP A 54 -0.72 -5.23 3.90
C ASP A 54 -1.09 -6.58 4.55
N GLU A 55 -2.37 -6.77 4.85
CA GLU A 55 -2.90 -8.05 5.34
C GLU A 55 -2.76 -9.16 4.30
N PHE A 56 -3.14 -8.88 3.05
CA PHE A 56 -2.99 -9.81 1.93
C PHE A 56 -1.53 -10.27 1.79
N LEU A 57 -0.57 -9.35 1.83
CA LEU A 57 0.85 -9.71 1.71
C LEU A 57 1.34 -10.61 2.84
N THR A 58 0.84 -10.40 4.06
CA THR A 58 1.15 -11.24 5.21
C THR A 58 0.61 -12.67 5.02
N GLN A 59 -0.54 -12.85 4.39
CA GLN A 59 -1.12 -14.16 4.10
C GLN A 59 -0.49 -14.82 2.87
N TYR A 60 -0.24 -14.04 1.82
CA TYR A 60 0.26 -14.50 0.53
C TYR A 60 1.74 -14.93 0.59
N ALA A 61 2.56 -14.19 1.34
CA ALA A 61 3.99 -14.41 1.44
C ALA A 61 4.50 -14.21 2.89
N PRO A 62 4.05 -15.04 3.84
CA PRO A 62 4.24 -14.82 5.29
C PRO A 62 5.70 -14.80 5.76
N TYR A 63 6.62 -15.33 4.95
CA TYR A 63 8.04 -15.42 5.29
C TYR A 63 8.90 -14.40 4.53
N ILE A 64 8.29 -13.58 3.66
CA ILE A 64 8.98 -12.59 2.86
C ILE A 64 8.80 -11.23 3.50
N SER A 65 9.89 -10.49 3.68
CA SER A 65 9.86 -9.12 4.17
C SER A 65 10.81 -8.22 3.40
N LYS A 66 10.48 -6.93 3.32
CA LYS A 66 11.39 -5.89 2.82
C LYS A 66 12.48 -5.63 3.84
N ILE A 67 13.73 -5.59 3.39
CA ILE A 67 14.89 -5.14 4.17
C ILE A 67 15.17 -3.66 3.92
N GLY A 68 15.15 -3.23 2.66
CA GLY A 68 15.43 -1.84 2.30
C GLY A 68 15.57 -1.64 0.80
N ILE A 69 15.81 -0.38 0.42
CA ILE A 69 16.18 0.00 -0.95
C ILE A 69 17.50 0.77 -0.87
N HIS A 70 18.52 0.26 -1.56
CA HIS A 70 19.86 0.87 -1.62
C HIS A 70 20.39 0.75 -3.05
N ASP A 71 21.00 1.81 -3.58
CA ASP A 71 21.62 1.84 -4.91
C ASP A 71 20.73 1.27 -6.03
N ASN A 72 19.45 1.65 -6.01
CA ASN A 72 18.45 1.19 -6.98
C ASN A 72 18.16 -0.33 -6.93
N VAL A 73 18.40 -0.95 -5.78
CA VAL A 73 18.12 -2.36 -5.50
C VAL A 73 17.17 -2.45 -4.32
N LEU A 74 16.03 -3.11 -4.53
CA LEU A 74 15.13 -3.53 -3.47
C LEU A 74 15.61 -4.89 -2.93
N THR A 75 15.91 -4.94 -1.64
CA THR A 75 16.32 -6.18 -0.98
C THR A 75 15.16 -6.75 -0.17
N LEU A 76 14.81 -8.01 -0.45
CA LEU A 76 13.86 -8.81 0.30
C LEU A 76 14.60 -9.89 1.10
N LYS A 77 14.02 -10.30 2.23
CA LYS A 77 14.46 -11.46 3.01
C LYS A 77 13.37 -12.52 2.99
N ASP A 78 13.73 -13.76 2.64
CA ASP A 78 12.91 -14.95 2.80
C ASP A 78 13.41 -15.70 4.04
N SER A 79 12.70 -15.57 5.15
CA SER A 79 13.08 -16.16 6.44
C SER A 79 12.94 -17.68 6.46
N LYS A 80 12.04 -18.24 5.64
CA LYS A 80 11.82 -19.69 5.53
C LYS A 80 12.99 -20.37 4.82
N LYS A 81 13.55 -19.71 3.80
CA LYS A 81 14.72 -20.21 3.05
C LYS A 81 16.05 -19.65 3.56
N ASN A 82 16.01 -18.75 4.55
CA ASN A 82 17.15 -18.01 5.08
C ASN A 82 18.02 -17.37 3.97
N LYS A 83 17.38 -16.62 3.05
CA LYS A 83 18.07 -15.99 1.93
C LYS A 83 17.63 -14.55 1.70
N TYR A 84 18.47 -13.81 0.97
CA TYR A 84 18.19 -12.47 0.49
C TYR A 84 17.96 -12.49 -1.01
N VAL A 85 16.98 -11.72 -1.47
CA VAL A 85 16.63 -11.58 -2.88
C VAL A 85 16.75 -10.12 -3.25
N GLU A 86 17.43 -9.86 -4.36
CA GLU A 86 17.62 -8.52 -4.90
C GLU A 86 16.72 -8.33 -6.11
N ILE A 87 16.00 -7.21 -6.11
CA ILE A 87 15.09 -6.82 -7.18
C ILE A 87 15.51 -5.46 -7.72
N ARG A 88 15.60 -5.37 -9.05
CA ARG A 88 16.06 -4.17 -9.77
C ARG A 88 15.14 -3.89 -10.94
N MET A 89 15.03 -2.62 -11.30
CA MET A 89 14.42 -2.22 -12.57
C MET A 89 15.51 -2.19 -13.65
N LYS A 90 15.32 -2.90 -14.76
CA LYS A 90 16.23 -2.89 -15.92
C LYS A 90 15.40 -2.85 -17.19
N ASN A 91 15.65 -1.85 -18.04
CA ASN A 91 14.92 -1.64 -19.29
C ASN A 91 13.39 -1.61 -19.08
N GLY A 92 12.94 -0.97 -18.01
CA GLY A 92 11.52 -0.89 -17.63
C GLY A 92 10.90 -2.20 -17.11
N LEU A 93 11.70 -3.25 -16.87
CA LEU A 93 11.23 -4.53 -16.33
C LEU A 93 11.86 -4.80 -14.97
N LEU A 94 11.06 -5.35 -14.05
CA LEU A 94 11.58 -5.85 -12.79
C LEU A 94 12.32 -7.16 -13.02
N GLN A 95 13.51 -7.26 -12.45
CA GLN A 95 14.35 -8.44 -12.49
C GLN A 95 14.74 -8.81 -11.06
N SER A 96 14.70 -10.10 -10.78
CA SER A 96 15.12 -10.70 -9.51
C SER A 96 16.40 -11.49 -9.75
N ASN A 97 17.29 -11.55 -8.76
CA ASN A 97 18.43 -12.48 -8.77
C ASN A 97 18.02 -13.93 -8.47
N ASP A 98 16.73 -14.17 -8.25
CA ASP A 98 16.13 -15.48 -8.02
C ASP A 98 14.91 -15.69 -8.93
N ASP A 99 14.78 -16.88 -9.50
CA ASP A 99 13.76 -17.20 -10.51
C ASP A 99 12.36 -17.45 -9.92
N ASN A 100 12.22 -17.53 -8.58
CA ASN A 100 10.90 -17.74 -8.00
C ASN A 100 10.01 -16.49 -8.18
N PRO A 101 8.86 -16.62 -8.88
CA PRO A 101 8.03 -15.47 -9.23
C PRO A 101 7.44 -14.74 -8.02
N ILE A 102 7.35 -15.40 -6.86
CA ILE A 102 6.79 -14.83 -5.64
C ILE A 102 7.52 -13.55 -5.20
N TYR A 103 8.83 -13.44 -5.46
CA TYR A 103 9.61 -12.27 -5.06
C TYR A 103 9.25 -11.04 -5.88
N LEU A 104 9.06 -11.21 -7.20
CA LEU A 104 8.60 -10.13 -8.07
C LEU A 104 7.14 -9.77 -7.78
N GLN A 105 6.28 -10.76 -7.52
CA GLN A 105 4.88 -10.55 -7.15
C GLN A 105 4.75 -9.79 -5.83
N TYR A 106 5.55 -10.15 -4.81
CA TYR A 106 5.62 -9.45 -3.53
C TYR A 106 6.10 -8.01 -3.72
N ALA A 107 7.19 -7.81 -4.47
CA ALA A 107 7.74 -6.49 -4.71
C ALA A 107 6.73 -5.56 -5.40
N LEU A 108 6.00 -6.05 -6.40
CA LEU A 108 4.99 -5.27 -7.13
C LEU A 108 3.88 -4.70 -6.23
N ALA A 109 3.61 -5.33 -5.09
CA ALA A 109 2.63 -4.84 -4.13
C ALA A 109 3.20 -3.77 -3.18
N LEU A 110 4.53 -3.61 -3.10
CA LEU A 110 5.18 -2.63 -2.24
C LEU A 110 5.10 -1.23 -2.88
N PRO A 111 4.62 -0.20 -2.15
CA PRO A 111 4.58 1.16 -2.67
C PRO A 111 5.97 1.71 -3.01
N GLU A 112 7.01 1.27 -2.29
CA GLU A 112 8.39 1.73 -2.46
C GLU A 112 9.03 1.27 -3.77
N ILE A 113 8.40 0.36 -4.51
CA ILE A 113 8.90 -0.05 -5.82
C ILE A 113 8.99 1.13 -6.80
N VAL A 114 8.22 2.20 -6.57
CA VAL A 114 8.29 3.46 -7.34
C VAL A 114 9.65 4.15 -7.23
N ALA A 115 10.44 3.84 -6.19
CA ALA A 115 11.78 4.39 -6.02
C ALA A 115 12.81 3.74 -6.97
N LEU A 116 12.50 2.56 -7.53
CA LEU A 116 13.35 1.89 -8.50
C LEU A 116 13.28 2.60 -9.86
N LYS A 117 14.43 2.99 -10.39
CA LYS A 117 14.61 3.68 -11.67
C LYS A 117 15.14 2.72 -12.72
N SER A 118 14.69 2.85 -13.97
CA SER A 118 15.27 2.11 -15.09
C SER A 118 16.59 2.69 -15.57
#